data_AF-A0A5R9E7L0-F1
#
_entry.id   AF-A0A5R9E7L0-F1
#
_cell.length_a   1.000
_cell.length_b   1.000
_cell.length_c   1.000
_cell.angle_alpha   90.00
_cell.angle_beta   90.00
_cell.angle_gamma   90.00
#
_symmetry.space_group_name_H-M   'P 1'
#
loop_
_entity.id
_entity.type
_entity.pdbx_description
1 polymer ?
#
loop_
_entity_poly.entity_id
_entity_poly.type
_entity_poly.pdbx_seq_one_letter_code
_entity_poly.pdbx_strand_id
1 'polypeptide(L)'
;MAEQDRGVPPERLEDGQLLKELEAIHRTRHETLLYGSDDALQTHTSRMGALEAEYVRRHPRRATSRARTREGARARTCDEA
;
A
#
# COMPACT_ATOMS: atom_id res chain seq x y z
N MET A 1 -11.20 -19.51 14.59
CA MET A 1 -11.16 -18.07 14.89
C MET A 1 -10.38 -17.40 13.77
N ALA A 2 -11.06 -16.88 12.75
CA ALA A 2 -10.46 -16.11 11.65
C ALA A 2 -11.53 -15.13 11.16
N GLU A 3 -11.96 -14.25 12.05
CA GLU A 3 -13.00 -13.26 11.78
C GLU A 3 -12.53 -11.90 12.28
N GLN A 4 -11.47 -11.38 11.67
CA GLN A 4 -10.94 -10.05 12.00
C GLN A 4 -10.52 -9.24 10.77
N ASP A 5 -11.00 -9.58 9.57
CA ASP A 5 -10.76 -8.75 8.40
C ASP A 5 -11.92 -8.72 7.42
N ARG A 6 -13.03 -8.14 7.87
CA ARG A 6 -13.91 -7.40 6.96
C ARG A 6 -14.07 -6.00 7.47
N GLY A 7 -12.94 -5.29 7.59
CA GLY A 7 -12.99 -3.83 7.76
C GLY A 7 -13.82 -3.20 6.63
N VAL A 8 -14.32 -1.99 6.85
CA VAL A 8 -15.16 -1.26 5.90
C VAL A 8 -14.56 -1.32 4.49
N PRO A 9 -15.35 -1.64 3.44
CA PRO A 9 -14.87 -1.68 2.07
C PRO A 9 -14.12 -0.39 1.70
N PRO A 10 -13.01 -0.45 0.95
CA PRO A 10 -12.20 0.74 0.63
C PRO A 10 -13.03 1.87 0.01
N GLU A 11 -13.94 1.49 -0.88
CA GLU A 11 -14.87 2.40 -1.58
C GLU A 11 -15.81 3.18 -0.64
N ARG A 12 -16.04 2.67 0.58
CA ARG A 12 -16.88 3.31 1.61
C ARG A 12 -16.07 4.12 2.63
N LEU A 13 -14.73 4.09 2.56
CA LEU A 13 -13.89 4.88 3.43
C LEU A 13 -13.83 6.33 2.96
N GLU A 14 -13.87 7.28 3.89
CA GLU A 14 -13.49 8.67 3.62
C GLU A 14 -11.97 8.76 3.37
N ASP A 15 -11.50 9.75 2.61
CA ASP A 15 -10.10 9.85 2.21
C ASP A 15 -9.12 9.88 3.39
N GLY A 16 -9.45 10.61 4.45
CA GLY A 16 -8.63 10.66 5.66
C GLY A 16 -8.54 9.31 6.38
N GLN A 17 -9.60 8.51 6.35
CA GLN A 17 -9.58 7.16 6.92
C GLN A 17 -8.82 6.19 6.00
N LEU A 18 -9.00 6.29 4.68
CA LEU A 18 -8.28 5.48 3.70
C LEU A 18 -6.76 5.63 3.86
N LEU A 19 -6.27 6.86 4.04
CA LEU A 19 -4.86 7.14 4.28
C LEU A 19 -4.34 6.54 5.59
N LYS A 20 -5.13 6.61 6.67
CA LYS A 20 -4.77 6.00 7.96
C LYS A 20 -4.69 4.48 7.88
N GLU A 21 -5.65 3.86 7.21
CA GLU A 21 -5.67 2.41 6.99
C GLU A 21 -4.46 1.96 6.15
N LEU A 22 -4.11 2.72 5.11
CA LEU A 22 -2.92 2.48 4.29
C LEU A 22 -1.63 2.56 5.12
N GLU A 23 -1.49 3.59 5.95
CA GLU A 23 -0.31 3.71 6.83
C GLU A 23 -0.22 2.53 7.81
N ALA A 24 -1.35 2.16 8.43
CA ALA A 24 -1.40 1.08 9.40
C ALA A 24 -1.05 -0.28 8.77
N ILE A 25 -1.62 -0.59 7.59
CA ILE A 25 -1.37 -1.87 6.91
C ILE A 25 0.05 -1.96 6.35
N HIS A 26 0.63 -0.85 5.89
CA HIS A 26 2.04 -0.82 5.45
C HIS A 26 3.00 -1.02 6.62
N ARG A 27 2.68 -0.51 7.83
CA ARG A 27 3.52 -0.66 9.02
C ARG A 27 3.72 -2.11 9.42
N THR A 28 2.69 -2.94 9.32
CA THR A 28 2.73 -4.35 9.76
C THR A 28 3.09 -5.33 8.63
N ARG A 29 3.21 -4.86 7.38
CA ARG A 29 3.46 -5.71 6.21
C ARG A 29 4.66 -6.62 6.35
N HIS A 30 5.79 -6.08 6.82
CA HIS A 30 7.01 -6.87 6.91
C HIS A 30 6.91 -7.95 8.00
N GLU A 31 6.30 -7.61 9.13
CA GLU A 31 6.05 -8.57 10.22
C GLU A 31 5.09 -9.68 9.77
N THR A 32 3.99 -9.32 9.09
CA THR A 32 3.04 -10.30 8.55
C THR A 32 3.68 -11.19 7.48
N LEU A 33 4.60 -10.64 6.68
CA LEU A 33 5.33 -11.41 5.67
C LEU A 33 6.28 -12.45 6.30
N LEU A 34 6.98 -12.09 7.37
CA LEU A 34 7.98 -12.96 7.99
C LEU A 34 7.38 -13.97 8.97
N TYR A 35 6.36 -13.57 9.72
CA TYR A 35 5.87 -14.31 10.88
C TYR A 35 4.37 -14.62 10.83
N GLY A 36 3.65 -14.12 9.83
CA GLY A 36 2.24 -14.43 9.64
C GLY A 36 2.05 -15.84 9.10
N SER A 37 0.93 -16.46 9.48
CA SER A 37 0.43 -17.67 8.81
C SER A 37 0.13 -17.37 7.33
N ASP A 38 0.09 -18.40 6.50
CA ASP A 38 -0.22 -18.26 5.07
C ASP A 38 -1.59 -17.56 4.83
N ASP A 39 -2.62 -17.95 5.58
CA ASP A 39 -3.94 -17.32 5.56
C ASP A 39 -3.91 -15.83 5.98
N ALA A 40 -3.11 -15.51 6.99
CA ALA A 40 -2.93 -14.13 7.45
C ALA A 40 -2.22 -13.28 6.38
N LEU A 41 -1.20 -13.83 5.73
CA LEU A 41 -0.48 -13.16 4.64
C LEU A 41 -1.38 -12.96 3.41
N GLN A 42 -2.19 -13.96 3.05
CA GLN A 42 -3.12 -13.87 1.92
C GLN A 42 -4.18 -12.79 2.17
N THR A 43 -4.78 -12.81 3.35
CA THR A 43 -5.78 -11.82 3.77
C THR A 43 -5.18 -10.41 3.78
N HIS A 44 -4.02 -10.24 4.40
CA HIS A 44 -3.31 -8.96 4.47
C HIS A 44 -2.93 -8.43 3.08
N THR A 45 -2.46 -9.30 2.18
CA THR A 45 -2.15 -8.93 0.79
C THR A 45 -3.40 -8.49 0.02
N SER A 46 -4.50 -9.20 0.20
CA SER A 46 -5.77 -8.88 -0.46
C SER A 46 -6.31 -7.53 0.01
N ARG A 47 -6.32 -7.29 1.32
CA ARG A 47 -6.75 -5.99 1.90
C ARG A 47 -5.86 -4.84 1.44
N MET A 48 -4.54 -5.03 1.47
CA MET A 48 -3.57 -4.02 1.02
C MET A 48 -3.82 -3.62 -0.43
N GLY A 49 -3.94 -4.60 -1.33
CA GLY A 49 -4.21 -4.33 -2.74
C GLY A 49 -5.54 -3.60 -2.96
N ALA A 50 -6.58 -3.92 -2.17
CA ALA A 50 -7.87 -3.26 -2.26
C ALA A 50 -7.80 -1.77 -1.84
N LEU A 51 -7.08 -1.46 -0.75
CA LEU A 51 -6.87 -0.09 -0.27
C LEU A 51 -6.02 0.72 -1.26
N GLU A 52 -4.95 0.13 -1.78
CA GLU A 52 -4.07 0.78 -2.76
C GLU A 52 -4.80 1.08 -4.07
N ALA A 53 -5.60 0.13 -4.56
CA ALA A 53 -6.40 0.31 -5.75
C ALA A 53 -7.38 1.48 -5.59
N GLU A 54 -8.05 1.59 -4.44
CA GLU A 54 -8.94 2.72 -4.16
C GLU A 54 -8.20 4.05 -4.11
N TYR A 55 -7.05 4.09 -3.44
CA TYR A 55 -6.23 5.30 -3.40
C TYR A 55 -5.80 5.74 -4.81
N VAL A 56 -5.35 4.82 -5.66
CA VAL A 56 -4.98 5.14 -7.04
C VAL A 56 -6.19 5.61 -7.86
N ARG A 57 -7.38 5.02 -7.66
CA ARG A 57 -8.62 5.46 -8.31
C ARG A 57 -8.99 6.90 -7.94
N ARG A 58 -8.88 7.27 -6.66
CA ARG A 58 -9.21 8.62 -6.16
C ARG A 58 -8.15 9.67 -6.49
N HIS A 59 -6.89 9.25 -6.62
CA HIS A 59 -5.76 10.15 -6.87
C HIS A 59 -5.06 9.82 -8.19
N PRO A 60 -5.73 9.97 -9.35
CA PRO A 60 -5.15 9.67 -10.66
C PRO A 60 -3.97 10.60 -11.01
N ARG A 61 -3.91 11.80 -10.40
CA ARG A 61 -2.83 12.77 -10.56
C ARG A 61 -1.85 12.77 -9.37
N ARG A 62 -1.72 11.65 -8.63
CA ARG A 62 -0.78 11.58 -7.50
C ARG A 62 0.63 12.00 -7.91
N ALA A 63 1.28 12.80 -7.08
CA ALA A 63 2.64 13.23 -7.32
C ALA A 63 3.56 12.00 -7.29
N THR A 64 4.18 11.69 -8.43
CA THR A 64 5.23 10.67 -8.51
C THR A 64 6.56 11.37 -8.36
N SER A 65 7.29 11.09 -7.27
CA SER A 65 8.64 11.64 -7.12
C SER A 65 9.52 11.13 -8.25
N ARG A 66 10.25 12.03 -8.94
CA ARG A 66 11.15 11.66 -10.04
C ARG A 66 12.16 10.60 -9.59
N ALA A 67 12.64 10.66 -8.35
CA ALA A 67 13.55 9.67 -7.76
C ALA A 67 12.94 8.26 -7.61
N ARG A 68 11.61 8.14 -7.60
CA ARG A 68 10.88 6.87 -7.57
C ARG A 68 10.52 6.35 -8.97
N THR A 69 10.95 7.05 -10.03
CA THR A 69 10.81 6.59 -11.42
C THR A 69 12.11 5.94 -11.88
N ARG A 70 12.01 5.01 -12.83
CA ARG A 70 13.19 4.37 -13.45
C ARG A 70 14.09 5.40 -14.14
N GLU A 71 13.49 6.38 -14.79
CA GLU A 71 14.21 7.47 -15.47
C GLU A 71 14.99 8.32 -14.46
N GLY A 72 14.35 8.79 -13.40
CA GLY A 72 15.04 9.57 -12.37
C GLY A 72 16.08 8.78 -11.60
N ALA A 73 15.89 7.48 -11.37
CA ALA A 73 16.93 6.62 -10.78
C ALA A 73 18.18 6.54 -11.67
N ARG A 74 17.99 6.41 -12.99
CA ARG A 74 19.09 6.43 -13.98
C ARG A 74 19.76 7.80 -14.08
N ALA A 75 18.98 8.88 -14.01
CA ALA A 75 19.51 10.25 -14.04
C ALA A 75 20.44 10.55 -12.86
N ARG A 76 20.18 9.99 -11.66
CA ARG A 76 21.10 10.11 -10.52
C ARG A 76 22.42 9.37 -10.75
N THR A 77 22.36 8.14 -11.26
CA THR A 77 23.57 7.34 -11.50
C THR A 77 24.50 7.93 -12.55
N CYS A 78 24.01 8.77 -13.47
CA CYS A 78 24.85 9.47 -14.43
C CYS A 78 25.29 10.87 -13.99
N ASP A 79 24.70 11.44 -12.94
CA ASP A 79 25.16 12.71 -12.33
C ASP A 79 26.30 12.45 -11.31
N GLU A 80 26.36 11.24 -10.75
CA GLU A 80 27.41 10.78 -9.83
C GLU A 80 28.62 10.10 -10.52
N ALA A 81 28.70 10.10 -11.86
CA ALA A 81 29.74 9.44 -12.66
C ALA A 81 30.49 10.45 -13.54
#